data_AF-A0A8T5MXB3-F1
#
_entry.id   AF-A0A8T5MXB3-F1
#
_cell.length_a   1.000
_cell.length_b   1.000
_cell.length_c   1.000
_cell.angle_alpha   90.00
_cell.angle_beta   90.00
_cell.angle_gamma   90.00
#
_symmetry.space_group_name_H-M   'P 1'
#
loop_
_entity.id
_entity.type
_entity.pdbx_description
1 polymer ?
#
loop_
_entity_poly.entity_id
_entity_poly.type
_entity_poly.pdbx_seq_one_letter_code
_entity_poly.pdbx_strand_id
1 'polypeptide(L)' 'MGEVTTIQIAKDTREELQNFGRKGETYNQVIHNLMEIARMTAFYNDIDRILETEEFVSLDKI' A
#
# COMPACT_ATOMS: atom_id res chain seq x y z
N MET A 1 5.22 12.25 -19.37
CA MET A 1 4.12 11.28 -19.11
C MET A 1 4.66 9.92 -19.51
N GLY A 2 4.72 8.95 -18.58
CA GLY A 2 5.21 7.61 -18.89
C GLY A 2 4.28 6.89 -19.86
N GLU A 3 4.77 5.84 -20.52
CA GLU A 3 3.94 5.02 -21.41
C GLU A 3 2.73 4.47 -20.64
N VAL A 4 1.54 4.64 -21.21
CA VAL A 4 0.29 4.16 -20.62
C VAL A 4 0.05 2.75 -21.11
N THR A 5 -0.18 1.83 -20.18
CA THR A 5 -0.52 0.44 -20.47
C THR A 5 -1.96 0.16 -20.07
N THR A 6 -2.55 -0.90 -20.62
CA THR A 6 -3.91 -1.33 -20.28
C THR A 6 -3.86 -2.56 -19.39
N ILE A 7 -4.61 -2.52 -18.28
CA ILE A 7 -4.78 -3.65 -17.37
C ILE A 7 -6.21 -4.14 -17.51
N GLN A 8 -6.40 -5.45 -17.74
CA GLN A 8 -7.72 -6.07 -17.74
C GLN A 8 -8.11 -6.40 -16.30
N ILE A 9 -9.30 -5.96 -15.89
CA ILE A 9 -9.87 -6.22 -14.56
C ILE A 9 -11.34 -6.55 -14.70
N ALA A 10 -11.90 -7.24 -13.71
CA ALA A 10 -13.34 -7.48 -13.65
C ALA A 10 -14.11 -6.17 -13.55
N LYS A 11 -15.35 -6.16 -14.04
CA LYS A 11 -16.20 -4.98 -13.99
C LYS A 11 -16.42 -4.51 -12.56
N ASP A 12 -16.69 -5.44 -11.66
CA ASP A 12 -16.95 -5.16 -10.25
C ASP A 12 -15.73 -4.53 -9.57
N THR A 13 -14.51 -5.02 -9.87
CA THR A 13 -13.26 -4.43 -9.37
C THR A 13 -13.05 -3.00 -9.89
N ARG A 14 -13.47 -2.69 -11.13
CA ARG A 14 -13.42 -1.32 -11.65
C ARG A 14 -14.37 -0.40 -10.89
N GLU A 15 -15.57 -0.88 -10.58
CA GLU A 15 -16.57 -0.13 -9.80
C GLU A 15 -16.06 0.12 -8.37
N GLU A 16 -15.42 -0.86 -7.75
CA GLU A 16 -14.75 -0.68 -6.45
C GLU A 16 -13.64 0.36 -6.52
N LEU A 17 -12.76 0.31 -7.53
CA LEU A 17 -11.71 1.32 -7.72
C LEU A 17 -12.30 2.74 -7.90
N GLN A 18 -13.43 2.85 -8.58
CA GLN A 18 -14.13 4.12 -8.73
C GLN A 18 -14.67 4.63 -7.38
N ASN A 19 -15.17 3.73 -6.52
CA ASN A 19 -15.66 4.07 -5.19
C ASN A 19 -14.54 4.44 -4.20
N PHE A 20 -13.34 3.87 -4.38
CA PHE A 20 -12.15 4.21 -3.60
C PHE A 20 -11.60 5.60 -3.92
N GLY A 21 -11.74 6.04 -5.17
CA GLY A 21 -11.30 7.37 -5.60
C GLY A 21 -12.23 8.50 -5.16
N ARG A 22 -11.69 9.72 -5.08
CA ARG A 22 -12.44 10.96 -4.86
C ARG A 22 -12.77 11.63 -6.18
N LYS A 23 -13.78 12.50 -6.17
CA LYS A 23 -14.20 13.26 -7.36
C LYS A 23 -13.02 14.07 -7.93
N GLY A 24 -12.61 13.74 -9.15
CA GLY A 24 -11.49 14.40 -9.85
C GLY A 24 -10.18 13.60 -9.86
N GLU A 25 -10.11 12.45 -9.18
CA GLU A 25 -8.96 11.56 -9.25
C GLU A 25 -9.02 10.63 -10.48
N THR A 26 -7.86 10.37 -11.07
CA THR A 26 -7.68 9.39 -12.13
C THR A 26 -7.46 7.99 -11.57
N TYR A 27 -7.79 6.94 -12.33
CA TYR A 27 -7.49 5.57 -11.92
C TYR A 27 -5.99 5.36 -11.60
N ASN A 28 -5.08 6.01 -12.33
CA ASN A 28 -3.65 5.94 -12.01
C ASN A 28 -3.33 6.50 -10.63
N GLN A 29 -3.93 7.62 -10.23
CA GLN A 29 -3.73 8.19 -8.90
C GLN A 29 -4.30 7.28 -7.81
N VAL A 30 -5.52 6.75 -8.01
CA VAL A 30 -6.13 5.81 -7.07
C VAL A 30 -5.26 4.56 -6.89
N ILE A 31 -4.79 3.97 -7.99
CA ILE A 31 -3.90 2.79 -7.95
C ILE A 31 -2.58 3.13 -7.25
N HIS A 32 -1.99 4.29 -7.52
CA HIS A 32 -0.78 4.74 -6.82
C HIS A 32 -0.98 4.88 -5.31
N ASN A 33 -2.08 5.51 -4.89
CA ASN A 33 -2.42 5.67 -3.47
C ASN A 33 -2.63 4.31 -2.79
N LEU A 34 -3.33 3.39 -3.45
CA LEU A 34 -3.52 2.03 -2.94
C LEU A 34 -2.19 1.29 -2.78
N MET A 35 -1.27 1.43 -3.73
CA MET A 35 0.08 0.85 -3.63
C MET A 35 0.89 1.44 -2.47
N GLU A 36 0.76 2.74 -2.19
CA GLU A 36 1.42 3.36 -1.04
C GLU A 36 0.89 2.83 0.29
N ILE A 37 -0.43 2.73 0.43
CA ILE A 37 -1.07 2.17 1.61
C ILE A 37 -0.60 0.72 1.82
N ALA A 38 -0.61 -0.10 0.76
CA ALA A 38 -0.16 -1.49 0.84
C ALA A 38 1.32 -1.60 1.27
N ARG A 39 2.19 -0.73 0.77
CA ARG A 39 3.60 -0.68 1.19
C ARG A 39 3.74 -0.32 2.67
N MET A 40 2.98 0.67 3.14
CA MET A 40 3.00 1.05 4.56
C MET A 40 2.51 -0.09 5.44
N THR A 41 1.40 -0.74 5.08
CA THR A 41 0.87 -1.89 5.84
C THR A 41 1.88 -3.03 5.89
N ALA A 42 2.52 -3.37 4.77
CA ALA A 42 3.56 -4.41 4.75
C ALA A 42 4.74 -4.05 5.68
N PHE A 43 5.19 -2.79 5.65
CA PHE A 43 6.26 -2.32 6.51
C PHE A 43 5.91 -2.40 8.00
N TYR A 44 4.70 -2.01 8.40
CA TYR A 44 4.27 -2.12 9.79
C TYR A 44 4.15 -3.58 10.25
N ASN A 45 3.63 -4.47 9.39
CA ASN A 45 3.58 -5.90 9.71
C ASN A 45 4.98 -6.49 9.95
N ASP A 46 5.98 -6.04 9.19
CA ASP A 46 7.37 -6.45 9.40
C ASP A 46 7.93 -5.95 10.72
N ILE A 47 7.63 -4.69 11.09
CA ILE A 47 8.01 -4.13 12.40
C ILE A 47 7.36 -4.92 13.53
N ASP A 48 6.06 -5.19 13.44
CA ASP A 48 5.31 -5.92 14.47
C ASP A 48 5.91 -7.32 14.67
N ARG A 49 6.25 -8.01 13.58
CA ARG A 49 6.97 -9.29 13.63
C ARG A 49 8.32 -9.18 14.34
N ILE A 50 9.10 -8.14 14.06
CA ILE A 50 10.40 -7.93 14.71
C ILE A 50 10.21 -7.67 16.21
N LEU A 51 9.27 -6.79 16.59
CA LEU A 51 8.97 -6.49 17.99
C LEU A 51 8.51 -7.71 18.79
N GLU A 52 7.77 -8.63 18.17
CA GLU A 52 7.35 -9.89 18.80
C GLU A 52 8.48 -10.91 18.94
N THR A 53 9.48 -10.89 18.05
CA THR A 53 10.50 -11.94 17.95
C THR A 53 11.85 -11.55 18.53
N GLU A 54 12.17 -10.26 18.59
CA GLU A 54 13.46 -9.77 19.08
C GLU A 54 13.34 -9.19 20.49
N GLU A 55 14.26 -9.61 21.38
CA GLU A 55 14.34 -9.08 22.73
C GLU A 55 15.02 -7.70 22.71
N PHE A 56 14.40 -6.69 23.31
CA PHE A 56 14.96 -5.33 23.37
C PHE A 56 16.31 -5.31 24.11
N VAL A 57 17.38 -4.93 23.40
CA VAL A 57 18.71 -4.76 24.01
C VAL A 57 18.95 -3.28 24.30
N SER A 58 19.01 -2.92 25.58
CA SER A 58 19.37 -1.55 25.98
C SER A 58 20.81 -1.23 25.60
N LEU A 59 21.05 -0.02 25.12
CA LEU A 59 22.38 0.49 24.75
C LEU A 59 23.33 0.59 25.96
N ASP A 60 22.80 0.62 27.19
CA ASP A 60 23.61 0.62 28.42
C ASP A 60 24.32 -0.73 28.69
N LYS A 61 24.05 -1.76 27.87
CA LYS A 61 24.65 -3.10 27.99
C LYS A 61 25.79 -3.37 26.98
N ILE A 62 26.20 -2.38 26.17
CA ILE A 62 27.30 -2.51 25.18
C ILE A 62 28.54 -1.73 25.63
#